data_AF-A0A935Z7S1-F1
#
_entry.id   AF-A0A935Z7S1-F1
#
_cell.length_a   1.000
_cell.length_b   1.000
_cell.length_c   1.000
_cell.angle_alpha   90.00
_cell.angle_beta   90.00
_cell.angle_gamma   90.00
#
_symmetry.space_group_name_H-M   'P 1'
#
loop_
_entity.id
_entity.type
_entity.pdbx_description
1 polymer ?
#
loop_
_entity_poly.entity_id
_entity_poly.type
_entity_poly.pdbx_seq_one_letter_code
_entity_poly.pdbx_strand_id
1 'polypeptide(L)'
;MKTPNKLLLLGSLVAATSLSSLSCGGKEQAFESKVKIIRTYVNRRDASGTPIVSDVEVQYTTCPGDVRKILRGGGSFAKCISEKKPGEEVPISMKRALKRNGRYSARVVNIGGCERTPDPTDSRSYDSFRDCKEVKTDGILVGFHCDVGTTDELAKTCPWFAQ
;
A
#
# COMPACT_ATOMS: atom_id res chain seq x y z
N MET A 1 -49.71 48.17 51.33
CA MET A 1 -48.91 48.40 50.10
C MET A 1 -48.65 47.06 49.41
N LYS A 2 -48.56 47.10 48.08
CA LYS A 2 -48.78 46.04 47.09
C LYS A 2 -47.80 44.85 47.13
N THR A 3 -48.39 43.66 46.94
CA THR A 3 -47.98 42.38 46.31
C THR A 3 -46.52 42.05 45.97
N PRO A 4 -46.12 40.75 46.09
CA PRO A 4 -44.84 40.22 45.64
C PRO A 4 -44.88 39.83 44.16
N ASN A 5 -43.78 40.04 43.41
CA ASN A 5 -43.65 39.57 42.03
C ASN A 5 -42.57 38.48 41.93
N LYS A 6 -43.03 37.30 41.53
CA LYS A 6 -42.24 36.14 41.10
C LYS A 6 -41.49 36.52 39.81
N LEU A 7 -40.20 36.24 39.75
CA LEU A 7 -39.47 36.19 38.49
C LEU A 7 -38.96 34.76 38.29
N LEU A 8 -39.66 34.02 37.43
CA LEU A 8 -39.25 32.72 36.91
C LEU A 8 -37.99 32.91 36.06
N LEU A 9 -36.89 32.25 36.45
CA LEU A 9 -35.74 32.01 35.58
C LEU A 9 -36.09 30.86 34.64
N LEU A 10 -36.49 31.19 33.41
CA LEU A 10 -36.56 30.26 32.28
C LEU A 10 -35.12 29.91 31.87
N GLY A 11 -34.69 28.70 32.22
CA GLY A 11 -33.44 28.12 31.74
C GLY A 11 -33.56 27.76 30.26
N SER A 12 -32.87 28.50 29.41
CA SER A 12 -32.70 28.16 27.99
C SER A 12 -31.77 26.95 27.86
N LEU A 13 -32.35 25.77 27.61
CA LEU A 13 -31.62 24.62 27.07
C LEU A 13 -31.22 24.95 25.63
N VAL A 14 -29.98 25.39 25.43
CA VAL A 14 -29.36 25.40 24.10
C VAL A 14 -28.95 23.95 23.80
N ALA A 15 -29.80 23.24 23.05
CA ALA A 15 -29.47 21.95 22.49
C ALA A 15 -28.38 22.14 21.42
N ALA A 16 -27.12 22.03 21.84
CA ALA A 16 -25.98 21.95 20.93
C ALA A 16 -26.04 20.59 20.21
N THR A 17 -26.72 20.57 19.06
CA THR A 17 -26.63 19.50 18.08
C THR A 17 -25.20 19.47 17.56
N SER A 18 -24.39 18.61 18.19
CA SER A 18 -23.08 18.21 17.70
C SER A 18 -23.29 17.49 16.37
N LEU A 19 -23.18 18.22 15.26
CA LEU A 19 -22.94 17.65 13.95
C LEU A 19 -21.61 16.89 14.01
N SER A 20 -21.70 15.63 14.42
CA SER A 20 -20.67 14.64 14.20
C SER A 20 -20.61 14.45 12.70
N SER A 21 -19.74 15.22 12.05
CA SER A 21 -19.34 14.95 10.68
C SER A 21 -18.82 13.52 10.65
N LEU A 22 -19.66 12.62 10.14
CA LEU A 22 -19.26 11.33 9.61
C LEU A 22 -18.29 11.64 8.47
N SER A 23 -17.03 11.89 8.81
CA SER A 23 -15.92 11.75 7.90
C SER A 23 -15.85 10.26 7.58
N CYS A 24 -16.66 9.83 6.60
CA CYS A 24 -16.61 8.55 5.92
C CYS A 24 -15.33 8.43 5.06
N GLY A 25 -14.23 8.99 5.51
CA GLY A 25 -12.89 8.73 4.99
C GLY A 25 -12.26 7.66 5.87
N GLY A 26 -12.23 6.41 5.40
CA GLY A 26 -11.45 5.37 6.06
C GLY A 26 -10.04 5.87 6.34
N LYS A 27 -9.56 5.74 7.59
CA LYS A 27 -8.23 6.23 7.97
C LYS A 27 -7.18 5.62 7.05
N GLU A 28 -6.35 6.46 6.45
CA GLU A 28 -5.18 6.02 5.69
C GLU A 28 -4.26 5.25 6.65
N GLN A 29 -4.08 3.96 6.40
CA GLN A 29 -3.20 3.11 7.20
C GLN A 29 -1.84 3.02 6.51
N ALA A 30 -0.79 3.38 7.25
CA ALA A 30 0.59 3.21 6.84
C ALA A 30 1.14 1.87 7.36
N PHE A 31 1.91 1.19 6.52
CA PHE A 31 2.55 -0.09 6.83
C PHE A 31 4.02 -0.04 6.46
N GLU A 32 4.83 -0.74 7.23
CA GLU A 32 6.26 -0.89 6.99
C GLU A 32 6.62 -2.37 6.87
N SER A 33 7.57 -2.67 5.98
CA SER A 33 8.16 -4.00 5.83
C SER A 33 9.60 -3.84 5.37
N LYS A 34 10.25 -4.95 5.04
CA LYS A 34 11.59 -4.98 4.46
C LYS A 34 11.59 -5.72 3.13
N VAL A 35 12.41 -5.22 2.22
CA VAL A 35 12.63 -5.83 0.92
C VAL A 35 14.11 -5.86 0.58
N LYS A 36 14.50 -6.88 -0.19
CA LYS A 36 15.78 -6.96 -0.87
C LYS A 36 15.64 -6.39 -2.28
N ILE A 37 16.53 -5.49 -2.67
CA ILE A 37 16.63 -5.02 -4.05
C ILE A 37 17.14 -6.17 -4.92
N ILE A 38 16.37 -6.58 -5.92
CA ILE A 38 16.79 -7.62 -6.85
C ILE A 38 17.54 -6.98 -8.02
N ARG A 39 16.94 -5.94 -8.63
CA ARG A 39 17.54 -5.19 -9.74
C ARG A 39 16.78 -3.90 -10.00
N THR A 40 17.45 -2.96 -10.65
CA THR A 40 16.90 -1.68 -11.10
C THR A 40 17.07 -1.52 -12.59
N TYR A 41 16.08 -0.95 -13.26
CA TYR A 41 16.07 -0.70 -14.70
C TYR A 41 15.79 0.76 -14.98
N VAL A 42 16.68 1.43 -15.71
CA VAL A 42 16.39 2.78 -16.21
C VAL A 42 15.61 2.64 -17.52
N ASN A 43 14.33 2.98 -17.49
CA ASN A 43 13.45 2.90 -18.66
C ASN A 43 13.57 4.12 -19.57
N ARG A 44 13.86 5.29 -19.00
CA ARG A 44 13.94 6.54 -19.74
C ARG A 44 14.95 7.48 -19.10
N ARG A 45 15.74 8.15 -19.95
CA ARG A 45 16.67 9.22 -19.58
C ARG A 45 16.26 10.51 -20.26
N ASP A 46 16.62 11.66 -19.68
CA ASP A 46 16.55 12.94 -20.37
C ASP A 46 17.74 13.15 -21.31
N ALA A 47 17.81 14.32 -21.95
CA ALA A 47 18.89 14.68 -22.88
C ALA A 47 20.28 14.73 -22.21
N SER A 48 20.35 14.91 -20.89
CA SER A 48 21.61 14.90 -20.12
C SER A 48 22.04 13.49 -19.71
N GLY A 49 21.26 12.46 -20.08
CA GLY A 49 21.49 11.08 -19.65
C GLY A 49 20.99 10.78 -18.23
N THR A 50 20.28 11.71 -17.60
CA THR A 50 19.76 11.53 -16.24
C THR A 50 18.52 10.63 -16.23
N PRO A 51 18.42 9.61 -15.34
CA PRO A 51 17.22 8.79 -15.22
C PRO A 51 15.98 9.62 -14.87
N ILE A 52 14.93 9.49 -15.68
CA ILE A 52 13.62 10.15 -15.42
C ILE A 52 12.49 9.15 -15.20
N VAL A 53 12.68 7.87 -15.53
CA VAL A 53 11.79 6.76 -15.18
C VAL A 53 12.64 5.52 -14.92
N SER A 54 12.43 4.89 -13.77
CA SER A 54 13.08 3.63 -13.42
C SER A 54 12.08 2.64 -12.86
N ASP A 55 12.31 1.36 -13.16
CA ASP A 55 11.66 0.24 -12.48
C ASP A 55 12.64 -0.35 -11.46
N VAL A 56 12.12 -0.78 -10.33
CA VAL A 56 12.86 -1.57 -9.36
C VAL A 56 12.09 -2.85 -9.11
N GLU A 57 12.82 -3.96 -9.13
CA GLU A 57 12.32 -5.24 -8.68
C GLU A 57 12.84 -5.50 -7.28
N VAL A 58 11.91 -5.80 -6.37
CA VAL A 58 12.19 -6.06 -4.96
C VAL A 58 11.58 -7.40 -4.54
N GLN A 59 12.17 -8.04 -3.55
CA GLN A 59 11.63 -9.24 -2.90
C GLN A 59 11.40 -8.96 -1.42
N TYR A 60 10.22 -9.26 -0.90
CA TYR A 60 9.94 -9.09 0.53
C TYR A 60 10.75 -10.09 1.37
N THR A 61 11.42 -9.61 2.42
CA THR A 61 12.23 -10.46 3.32
C THR A 61 11.54 -10.76 4.65
N THR A 62 10.48 -10.03 5.00
CA THR A 62 9.74 -10.25 6.27
C THR A 62 8.33 -10.76 6.04
N CYS A 63 7.50 -10.02 5.31
CA CYS A 63 6.08 -10.34 5.12
C CYS A 63 5.64 -9.59 3.85
N PRO A 64 5.09 -10.26 2.83
CA PRO A 64 4.67 -11.68 2.73
C PRO A 64 5.75 -12.76 2.58
N GLY A 65 7.04 -12.40 2.49
CA GLY A 65 8.11 -13.38 2.31
C GLY A 65 8.10 -13.96 0.89
N ASP A 66 9.25 -13.97 0.23
CA ASP A 66 9.48 -14.46 -1.14
C ASP A 66 8.66 -13.84 -2.29
N VAL A 67 7.64 -13.02 -1.99
CA VAL A 67 6.92 -12.26 -3.01
C VAL A 67 7.85 -11.25 -3.64
N ARG A 68 7.88 -11.25 -4.97
CA ARG A 68 8.56 -10.24 -5.77
C ARG A 68 7.55 -9.20 -6.24
N LYS A 69 8.00 -7.95 -6.26
CA LYS A 69 7.21 -6.80 -6.73
C LYS A 69 8.06 -5.97 -7.66
N ILE A 70 7.49 -5.58 -8.79
CA ILE A 70 8.08 -4.60 -9.69
C ILE A 70 7.35 -3.27 -9.45
N LEU A 71 8.13 -2.20 -9.27
CA LEU A 71 7.64 -0.87 -8.97
C LEU A 71 8.27 0.13 -9.92
N ARG A 72 7.44 0.96 -10.53
CA ARG A 72 7.88 2.07 -11.36
C ARG A 72 7.81 3.38 -10.59
N GLY A 73 8.80 4.26 -10.82
CA GLY A 73 8.74 5.64 -10.35
C GLY A 73 9.39 6.62 -11.32
N GLY A 74 9.00 7.88 -11.17
CA GLY A 74 9.47 9.02 -11.98
C GLY A 74 10.76 9.65 -11.44
N GLY A 75 11.13 10.83 -11.98
CA GLY A 75 12.46 11.44 -11.84
C GLY A 75 13.17 11.37 -10.48
N SER A 76 12.58 11.91 -9.41
CA SER A 76 13.22 11.91 -8.08
C SER A 76 13.47 10.48 -7.57
N PHE A 77 12.46 9.62 -7.69
CA PHE A 77 12.58 8.20 -7.39
C PHE A 77 13.63 7.52 -8.27
N ALA A 78 13.61 7.79 -9.58
CA ALA A 78 14.48 7.16 -10.56
C ALA A 78 15.97 7.47 -10.32
N LYS A 79 16.28 8.71 -9.90
CA LYS A 79 17.62 9.09 -9.42
C LYS A 79 17.98 8.34 -8.14
N CYS A 80 17.16 8.47 -7.10
CA CYS A 80 17.44 7.87 -5.78
C CYS A 80 17.63 6.35 -5.85
N ILE A 81 16.71 5.65 -6.53
CA ILE A 81 16.74 4.18 -6.57
C ILE A 81 17.92 3.64 -7.37
N SER A 82 18.48 4.43 -8.29
CA SER A 82 19.66 4.03 -9.07
C SER A 82 20.94 3.95 -8.24
N GLU A 83 20.95 4.55 -7.05
CA GLU A 83 22.05 4.48 -6.09
C GLU A 83 22.00 3.21 -5.23
N LYS A 84 20.85 2.51 -5.22
CA LYS A 84 20.67 1.26 -4.47
C LYS A 84 21.32 0.08 -5.18
N LYS A 85 21.89 -0.83 -4.40
CA LYS A 85 22.62 -1.99 -4.94
C LYS A 85 21.73 -3.24 -4.98
N PRO A 86 21.83 -4.06 -6.04
CA PRO A 86 21.30 -5.42 -5.99
C PRO A 86 21.82 -6.16 -4.75
N GLY A 87 20.89 -6.79 -4.03
CA GLY A 87 21.15 -7.49 -2.78
C GLY A 87 20.98 -6.66 -1.52
N GLU A 88 20.90 -5.32 -1.61
CA GLU A 88 20.69 -4.43 -0.47
C GLU A 88 19.30 -4.68 0.15
N GLU A 89 19.25 -4.84 1.47
CA GLU A 89 17.99 -4.90 2.22
C GLU A 89 17.62 -3.48 2.68
N VAL A 90 16.42 -3.05 2.33
CA VAL A 90 15.92 -1.69 2.61
C VAL A 90 14.50 -1.73 3.16
N PRO A 91 14.10 -0.74 3.98
CA PRO A 91 12.71 -0.59 4.40
C PRO A 91 11.82 -0.26 3.19
N ILE A 92 10.58 -0.74 3.23
CA ILE A 92 9.53 -0.36 2.29
C ILE A 92 8.33 0.16 3.07
N SER A 93 7.76 1.29 2.62
CA SER A 93 6.58 1.87 3.24
C SER A 93 5.42 1.89 2.25
N MET A 94 4.24 1.57 2.76
CA MET A 94 3.02 1.39 1.98
C MET A 94 1.84 2.11 2.62
N LYS A 95 0.94 2.62 1.80
CA LYS A 95 -0.32 3.24 2.24
C LYS A 95 -1.51 2.48 1.67
N ARG A 96 -2.47 2.11 2.51
CA ARG A 96 -3.75 1.55 2.03
C ARG A 96 -4.64 2.66 1.49
N ALA A 97 -5.10 2.48 0.26
CA ALA A 97 -6.06 3.34 -0.41
C ALA A 97 -7.29 2.54 -0.82
N LEU A 98 -8.48 3.02 -0.43
CA LEU A 98 -9.76 2.46 -0.86
C LEU A 98 -9.99 2.78 -2.34
N LYS A 99 -10.24 1.74 -3.14
CA LYS A 99 -10.63 1.87 -4.55
C LYS A 99 -12.13 2.11 -4.66
N ARG A 100 -12.55 2.63 -5.81
CA ARG A 100 -13.97 2.93 -6.12
C ARG A 100 -14.89 1.70 -6.01
N ASN A 101 -14.36 0.51 -6.20
CA ASN A 101 -15.09 -0.76 -6.11
C ASN A 101 -15.18 -1.32 -4.67
N GLY A 102 -14.82 -0.53 -3.65
CA GLY A 102 -14.86 -0.94 -2.24
C GLY A 102 -13.70 -1.82 -1.78
N ARG A 103 -12.78 -2.20 -2.68
CA ARG A 103 -11.57 -2.97 -2.34
C ARG A 103 -10.43 -2.07 -1.90
N TYR A 104 -9.54 -2.56 -1.05
CA TYR A 104 -8.35 -1.80 -0.67
C TYR A 104 -7.19 -2.11 -1.61
N SER A 105 -6.27 -1.16 -1.73
CA SER A 105 -5.01 -1.38 -2.43
C SER A 105 -3.86 -0.78 -1.64
N ALA A 106 -2.79 -1.54 -1.49
CA ALA A 106 -1.58 -1.04 -0.86
C ALA A 106 -0.67 -0.39 -1.91
N ARG A 107 -0.40 0.89 -1.73
CA ARG A 107 0.45 1.70 -2.61
C ARG A 107 1.80 1.89 -1.94
N VAL A 108 2.86 1.38 -2.56
CA VAL A 108 4.23 1.64 -2.09
C VAL A 108 4.54 3.12 -2.31
N VAL A 109 4.98 3.80 -1.25
CA VAL A 109 5.28 5.23 -1.23
C VAL A 109 6.74 5.54 -0.92
N ASN A 110 7.48 4.57 -0.36
CA ASN A 110 8.90 4.71 -0.09
C ASN A 110 9.62 3.36 -0.23
N ILE A 111 10.84 3.36 -0.75
CA ILE A 111 11.76 2.21 -0.73
C ILE A 111 13.15 2.73 -0.36
N GLY A 112 13.67 2.33 0.80
CA GLY A 112 15.03 2.66 1.22
C GLY A 112 15.34 4.15 1.28
N GLY A 113 14.35 4.98 1.61
CA GLY A 113 14.45 6.44 1.60
C GLY A 113 14.05 7.08 0.27
N CYS A 114 13.87 6.31 -0.80
CA CYS A 114 13.43 6.82 -2.09
C CYS A 114 11.91 6.98 -2.12
N GLU A 115 11.44 8.23 -2.00
CA GLU A 115 10.03 8.56 -2.12
C GLU A 115 9.50 8.29 -3.53
N ARG A 116 8.29 7.74 -3.59
CA ARG A 116 7.61 7.38 -4.83
C ARG A 116 6.19 7.90 -4.78
N THR A 117 5.83 8.78 -5.70
CA THR A 117 4.44 9.14 -5.93
C THR A 117 3.73 7.97 -6.62
N PRO A 118 2.73 7.33 -5.98
CA PRO A 118 2.02 6.23 -6.61
C PRO A 118 1.16 6.74 -7.77
N ASP A 119 1.40 6.23 -8.97
CA ASP A 119 0.54 6.49 -10.11
C ASP A 119 -0.64 5.48 -10.11
N PRO A 120 -1.90 5.93 -9.97
CA PRO A 120 -3.06 5.05 -9.95
C PRO A 120 -3.35 4.38 -11.30
N THR A 121 -2.72 4.85 -12.39
CA THR A 121 -2.86 4.32 -13.74
C THR A 121 -1.69 3.41 -14.15
N ASP A 122 -0.69 3.24 -13.27
CA ASP A 122 0.50 2.45 -13.56
C ASP A 122 0.21 0.95 -13.55
N SER A 123 -0.10 0.42 -14.73
CA SER A 123 -0.30 -1.01 -14.99
C SER A 123 0.97 -1.85 -14.88
N ARG A 124 2.15 -1.23 -14.75
CA ARG A 124 3.44 -1.93 -14.68
C ARG A 124 3.95 -2.14 -13.26
N SER A 125 3.33 -1.51 -12.26
CA SER A 125 3.54 -1.89 -10.87
C SER A 125 2.69 -3.12 -10.55
N TYR A 126 3.28 -4.30 -10.58
CA TYR A 126 2.59 -5.56 -10.26
C TYR A 126 3.35 -6.38 -9.22
N ASP A 127 2.57 -7.11 -8.41
CA ASP A 127 3.06 -8.16 -7.54
C ASP A 127 3.12 -9.47 -8.33
N SER A 128 4.26 -10.14 -8.35
CA SER A 128 4.31 -11.53 -8.79
C SER A 128 4.15 -12.41 -7.55
N PHE A 129 2.91 -12.60 -7.13
CA PHE A 129 2.56 -13.68 -6.22
C PHE A 129 2.20 -14.90 -7.05
N ARG A 130 2.81 -16.05 -6.76
CA ARG A 130 2.37 -17.35 -7.28
C ARG A 130 2.44 -18.35 -6.13
N ASP A 131 1.29 -18.80 -5.67
CA ASP A 131 1.21 -19.96 -4.78
C ASP A 131 0.97 -21.18 -5.65
N CYS A 132 1.96 -22.07 -5.73
CA CYS A 132 1.91 -23.25 -6.58
C CYS A 132 1.70 -24.50 -5.72
N LYS A 133 0.57 -25.19 -5.94
CA LYS A 133 0.23 -26.45 -5.28
C LYS A 133 0.44 -27.62 -6.22
N GLU A 134 0.95 -28.72 -5.70
CA GLU A 134 1.03 -29.99 -6.44
C GLU A 134 -0.38 -30.46 -6.82
N VAL A 135 -0.54 -30.90 -8.06
CA VAL A 135 -1.73 -31.61 -8.53
C VAL A 135 -1.36 -33.08 -8.65
N LYS A 136 -2.08 -33.94 -7.93
CA LYS A 136 -1.89 -35.39 -7.95
C LYS A 136 -3.13 -36.09 -8.48
N THR A 137 -2.92 -37.10 -9.30
CA THR A 137 -3.95 -38.07 -9.74
C THR A 137 -3.48 -39.44 -9.30
N ASP A 138 -4.31 -40.16 -8.55
CA ASP A 138 -3.97 -41.48 -7.98
C ASP A 138 -2.64 -41.50 -7.21
N GLY A 139 -2.34 -40.40 -6.50
CA GLY A 139 -1.10 -40.23 -5.75
C GLY A 139 0.15 -39.89 -6.59
N ILE A 140 0.03 -39.90 -7.91
CA ILE A 140 1.10 -39.55 -8.84
C ILE A 140 1.09 -38.04 -9.08
N LEU A 141 2.25 -37.39 -8.94
CA LEU A 141 2.42 -35.97 -9.29
C LEU A 141 2.23 -35.81 -10.80
N VAL A 142 1.17 -35.09 -11.20
CA VAL A 142 0.84 -34.84 -12.60
C VAL A 142 1.09 -33.39 -13.02
N GLY A 143 1.33 -32.49 -12.07
CA GLY A 143 1.70 -31.10 -12.34
C GLY A 143 1.60 -30.19 -11.14
N PHE A 144 1.55 -28.89 -11.42
CA PHE A 144 1.38 -27.83 -10.42
C PHE A 144 0.25 -26.89 -10.86
N HIS A 145 -0.62 -26.50 -9.93
CA HIS A 145 -1.59 -25.44 -10.11
C HIS A 145 -1.10 -24.21 -9.36
N CYS A 146 -0.90 -23.10 -10.08
CA CYS A 146 -0.40 -21.88 -9.49
C CYS A 146 -1.50 -20.80 -9.47
N ASP A 147 -1.89 -20.39 -8.27
CA ASP A 147 -2.80 -19.27 -8.04
C ASP A 147 -2.02 -17.95 -8.01
N VAL A 148 -2.51 -16.95 -8.74
CA VAL A 148 -1.98 -15.58 -8.74
C VAL A 148 -2.93 -14.68 -7.95
N GLY A 149 -2.51 -14.16 -6.80
CA GLY A 149 -3.33 -13.27 -6.00
C GLY A 149 -2.98 -13.27 -4.52
N THR A 150 -3.72 -12.54 -3.71
CA THR A 150 -3.56 -12.65 -2.25
C THR A 150 -4.41 -13.82 -1.77
N THR A 151 -3.80 -14.81 -1.11
CA THR A 151 -4.55 -15.89 -0.44
C THR A 151 -5.08 -15.40 0.91
N ASP A 152 -6.17 -16.00 1.42
CA ASP A 152 -6.70 -15.65 2.76
C ASP A 152 -5.66 -15.85 3.86
N GLU A 153 -4.79 -16.86 3.71
CA GLU A 153 -3.68 -17.12 4.62
C GLU A 153 -2.62 -16.01 4.59
N LEU A 154 -2.30 -15.51 3.39
CA LEU A 154 -1.43 -14.36 3.23
C LEU A 154 -2.06 -13.09 3.81
N ALA A 155 -3.36 -12.88 3.59
CA ALA A 155 -4.08 -11.73 4.13
C ALA A 155 -4.13 -11.75 5.66
N LYS A 156 -4.22 -12.93 6.29
CA LYS A 156 -4.15 -13.08 7.74
C LYS A 156 -2.76 -12.77 8.29
N THR A 157 -1.71 -13.23 7.60
CA THR A 157 -0.31 -13.07 8.05
C THR A 157 0.23 -11.67 7.78
N CYS A 158 -0.15 -11.09 6.64
CA CYS A 158 0.28 -9.78 6.16
C CYS A 158 -0.97 -8.92 5.83
N PRO A 159 -1.60 -8.29 6.83
CA PRO A 159 -2.88 -7.58 6.67
C PRO A 159 -2.87 -6.47 5.61
N TRP A 160 -1.71 -5.95 5.25
CA TRP A 160 -1.56 -4.94 4.20
C TRP A 160 -1.59 -5.51 2.78
N PHE A 161 -1.46 -6.83 2.62
CA PHE A 161 -1.67 -7.51 1.34
C PHE A 161 -3.12 -7.87 1.09
N ALA A 162 -4.00 -7.80 2.11
CA ALA A 162 -5.44 -8.02 1.95
C ALA A 162 -6.05 -7.00 0.96
N GLN A 163 -6.49 -7.47 -0.22
CA GLN A 163 -7.09 -6.68 -1.30
C GLN A 163 -8.62 -6.63 -1.21
#